data_AF-A0A1M6N7L1-F1
#
_entry.id   AF-A0A1M6N7L1-F1
#
_cell.length_a   1.000
_cell.length_b   1.000
_cell.length_c   1.000
_cell.angle_alpha   90.00
_cell.angle_beta   90.00
_cell.angle_gamma   90.00
#
_symmetry.space_group_name_H-M   'P 1'
#
loop_
_entity.id
_entity.type
_entity.pdbx_description
1 polymer ?
#
loop_
_entity_poly.entity_id
_entity_poly.type
_entity_poly.pdbx_seq_one_letter_code
_entity_poly.pdbx_strand_id
1 'polypeptide(L)'
;MLGVVLWSDSLDKKAVIWCEDQGDLAYFNGGEDAPLDLADLDAGDLVSFELQQECHLRYAKNPQRIGQGAYEGLAEQLRDTTRPRQPNEMDTRPRKFMGSADVIPFCRGTIERADRELVAV
;
A
#
# COMPACT_ATOMS: atom_id res chain seq x y z
N MET A 1 10.78 6.53 11.72
CA MET A 1 9.42 6.29 11.20
C MET A 1 9.07 4.85 11.45
N LEU A 2 7.83 4.54 11.80
CA LEU A 2 7.34 3.18 11.96
C LEU A 2 6.63 2.69 10.70
N GLY A 3 6.70 1.38 10.48
CA GLY A 3 5.94 0.73 9.43
C GLY A 3 5.86 -0.78 9.61
N VAL A 4 4.96 -1.40 8.84
CA VAL A 4 4.76 -2.85 8.82
C VAL A 4 5.28 -3.40 7.50
N VAL A 5 6.09 -4.45 7.56
CA VAL A 5 6.58 -5.15 6.37
C VAL A 5 5.41 -5.88 5.70
N LEU A 6 5.11 -5.55 4.44
CA LEU A 6 4.08 -6.23 3.66
C LEU A 6 4.63 -7.40 2.85
N TRP A 7 5.91 -7.32 2.49
CA TRP A 7 6.63 -8.33 1.72
C TRP A 7 8.13 -8.14 1.93
N SER A 8 8.86 -9.24 1.90
CA SER A 8 10.32 -9.27 1.97
C SER A 8 10.88 -10.40 1.10
N ASP A 9 12.14 -10.23 0.71
CA ASP A 9 12.98 -11.25 0.08
C ASP A 9 14.33 -11.24 0.77
N SER A 10 14.61 -12.30 1.52
CA SER A 10 15.86 -12.46 2.27
C SER A 10 17.06 -12.70 1.38
N LEU A 11 16.88 -13.25 0.17
CA LEU A 11 17.98 -13.48 -0.78
C LEU A 11 18.46 -12.15 -1.38
N ASP A 12 17.50 -11.35 -1.85
CA ASP A 12 17.77 -10.05 -2.47
C ASP A 12 17.93 -8.91 -1.45
N LYS A 13 17.67 -9.18 -0.16
CA LYS A 13 17.60 -8.19 0.94
C LYS A 13 16.71 -6.99 0.60
N LYS A 14 15.51 -7.29 0.08
CA LYS A 14 14.51 -6.29 -0.29
C LYS A 14 13.28 -6.43 0.58
N ALA A 15 12.61 -5.31 0.83
CA ALA A 15 11.30 -5.32 1.48
C ALA A 15 10.43 -4.15 1.03
N VAL A 16 9.12 -4.35 1.14
CA VAL A 16 8.10 -3.32 0.94
C VAL A 16 7.42 -3.08 2.28
N ILE A 17 7.41 -1.82 2.71
CA ILE A 17 6.96 -1.42 4.04
C ILE A 17 5.79 -0.44 3.90
N TRP A 18 4.71 -0.72 4.60
CA TRP A 18 3.61 0.22 4.76
C TRP A 18 3.85 1.13 5.96
N CYS A 19 3.71 2.42 5.72
CA CYS A 19 4.10 3.48 6.64
C CYS A 19 2.99 3.85 7.63
N GLU A 20 3.36 4.25 8.85
CA GLU A 20 2.41 4.70 9.89
C GLU A 20 1.55 5.90 9.46
N ASP A 21 2.05 6.71 8.52
CA ASP A 21 1.36 7.88 7.98
C ASP A 21 0.31 7.54 6.90
N GLN A 22 0.10 6.25 6.60
CA GLN A 22 -0.84 5.76 5.59
C GLN A 22 -0.59 6.34 4.18
N GLY A 23 0.61 6.89 3.94
CA GLY A 23 1.01 7.41 2.64
C GLY A 23 1.51 6.32 1.69
N ASP A 24 2.32 6.74 0.71
CA ASP A 24 2.95 5.82 -0.23
C ASP A 24 3.84 4.80 0.47
N LEU A 25 4.00 3.64 -0.16
CA LEU A 25 4.84 2.54 0.31
C LEU A 25 6.32 2.95 0.31
N ALA A 26 7.06 2.47 1.31
CA ALA A 26 8.50 2.61 1.39
C ALA A 26 9.21 1.33 0.94
N TYR A 27 10.27 1.50 0.15
CA TYR A 27 11.09 0.41 -0.37
C TYR A 27 12.38 0.31 0.42
N PHE A 28 12.66 -0.87 0.96
CA PHE A 28 13.98 -1.22 1.45
C PHE A 28 14.74 -1.94 0.35
N ASN A 29 15.96 -1.48 0.09
CA ASN A 29 16.91 -2.15 -0.78
C ASN A 29 18.25 -2.16 -0.04
N GLY A 30 18.57 -3.29 0.58
CA GLY A 30 19.80 -3.46 1.35
C GLY A 30 21.06 -3.53 0.50
N GLY A 31 20.93 -3.94 -0.77
CA GLY A 31 22.08 -4.27 -1.61
C GLY A 31 22.96 -5.37 -1.01
N GLU A 32 24.15 -5.57 -1.57
CA GLU A 32 25.09 -6.59 -1.06
C GLU A 32 25.62 -6.24 0.34
N ASP A 33 25.77 -4.94 0.64
CA ASP A 33 26.43 -4.42 1.84
C ASP A 33 25.51 -4.29 3.07
N ALA A 34 24.21 -4.55 2.97
CA ALA A 34 23.34 -4.53 4.15
C ALA A 34 23.76 -5.61 5.16
N PRO A 35 23.85 -5.28 6.46
CA PRO A 35 24.13 -6.26 7.50
C PRO A 35 23.13 -7.41 7.46
N LEU A 36 23.59 -8.64 7.68
CA LEU A 36 22.74 -9.85 7.64
C LEU A 36 21.58 -9.77 8.63
N ASP A 37 21.77 -9.13 9.79
CA ASP A 37 20.71 -8.96 10.81
C ASP A 37 19.56 -8.04 10.34
N LEU A 38 19.77 -7.24 9.29
CA LEU A 38 18.70 -6.45 8.65
C LEU A 38 17.90 -7.27 7.62
N ALA A 39 18.35 -8.47 7.26
CA ALA A 39 17.74 -9.30 6.21
C ALA A 39 16.62 -10.23 6.72
N ASP A 40 16.49 -10.40 8.05
CA ASP A 40 15.43 -11.21 8.68
C ASP A 40 14.16 -10.39 8.94
N LEU A 41 13.71 -9.65 7.92
CA LEU A 41 12.41 -9.01 7.93
C LEU A 41 11.40 -9.99 7.33
N ASP A 42 10.33 -10.27 8.06
CA ASP A 42 9.21 -11.07 7.58
C ASP A 42 7.95 -10.22 7.41
N ALA A 43 7.05 -10.66 6.53
CA ALA A 43 5.75 -10.00 6.37
C ALA A 43 4.98 -10.01 7.70
N GLY A 44 4.48 -8.85 8.12
CA GLY A 44 3.82 -8.63 9.41
C GLY A 44 4.73 -8.07 10.50
N ASP A 45 6.05 -7.99 10.26
CA ASP A 45 6.99 -7.37 11.21
C ASP A 45 6.78 -5.87 11.33
N LEU A 46 6.83 -5.37 12.58
CA LEU A 46 6.88 -3.95 12.88
C LEU A 46 8.33 -3.48 12.89
N VAL A 47 8.63 -2.46 12.08
CA VAL A 47 9.98 -1.92 11.91
C VAL A 47 10.03 -0.42 12.17
N SER A 48 11.19 0.05 12.64
CA SER A 48 11.57 1.46 12.66
C SER A 48 12.66 1.71 11.63
N PHE A 49 12.56 2.79 10.88
CA PHE A 49 13.53 3.12 9.83
C PHE A 49 13.64 4.64 9.64
N GLU A 50 14.71 5.04 8.94
CA GLU A 50 14.90 6.38 8.42
C GLU A 50 14.26 6.48 7.03
N LEU A 51 13.45 7.51 6.79
CA LEU A 51 12.81 7.72 5.51
C LEU A 51 13.65 8.67 4.64
N GLN A 52 13.99 8.22 3.44
CA GLN A 52 14.59 9.04 2.40
C GLN A 52 13.64 9.09 1.20
N GLN A 53 13.39 10.28 0.65
CA GLN A 53 12.49 10.46 -0.48
C GLN A 53 13.22 11.05 -1.68
N GLU A 54 13.08 10.41 -2.84
CA GLU A 54 13.68 10.85 -4.11
C GLU A 54 12.64 10.71 -5.22
N CYS A 55 12.38 11.79 -5.98
CA CYS A 55 11.53 11.76 -7.17
C CYS A 55 10.18 10.99 -6.99
N HIS A 56 9.53 11.16 -5.83
CA HIS A 56 8.29 10.49 -5.40
C HIS A 56 8.39 9.03 -4.92
N LEU A 57 9.59 8.45 -4.90
CA LEU A 57 9.86 7.17 -4.26
C LEU A 57 10.29 7.36 -2.83
N ARG A 58 9.74 6.53 -1.95
CA ARG A 58 10.09 6.47 -0.53
C ARG A 58 11.01 5.29 -0.31
N TYR A 59 12.14 5.54 0.32
CA TYR A 59 13.12 4.52 0.67
C TYR A 59 13.23 4.40 2.19
N ALA A 60 13.14 3.18 2.68
CA ALA A 60 13.48 2.86 4.05
C ALA A 60 14.99 2.64 4.14
N LYS A 61 15.65 3.36 5.03
CA LYS A 61 17.07 3.22 5.34
C LYS A 61 17.21 2.68 6.75
N ASN A 62 18.19 1.79 6.94
CA ASN A 62 18.51 1.17 8.22
C ASN A 62 17.28 0.63 8.98
N PRO A 63 16.40 -0.18 8.36
CA PRO A 63 15.26 -0.75 9.08
C PRO A 63 15.72 -1.59 10.27
N GLN A 64 15.04 -1.45 11.39
CA GLN A 64 15.28 -2.18 12.63
C GLN A 64 13.96 -2.79 13.07
N ARG A 65 13.93 -4.11 13.27
CA ARG A 65 12.74 -4.81 13.74
C ARG A 65 12.47 -4.44 15.21
N ILE A 66 11.28 -3.93 15.47
CA ILE A 66 10.79 -3.57 16.80
C ILE A 66 9.89 -4.68 17.36
N GLY A 67 9.11 -5.33 16.50
CA GLY A 67 8.24 -6.44 16.89
C GLY A 67 8.11 -7.45 15.77
N GLN A 68 8.34 -8.72 16.10
CA GLN A 68 8.19 -9.83 15.15
C GLN A 68 6.72 -10.22 15.03
N GLY A 69 6.21 -10.36 13.80
CA GLY A 69 4.86 -10.84 13.50
C GLY A 69 3.71 -10.05 14.13
N ALA A 70 3.96 -8.80 14.56
CA ALA A 70 2.96 -7.99 15.27
C ALA A 70 1.67 -7.76 14.47
N TYR A 71 1.77 -7.85 13.14
CA TYR A 71 0.69 -7.66 12.19
C TYR A 71 0.65 -8.77 11.12
N GLU A 72 0.87 -10.03 11.53
CA GLU A 72 0.70 -11.19 10.65
C GLU A 72 -0.67 -11.17 9.96
N GLY A 73 -0.70 -11.53 8.67
CA GLY A 73 -1.92 -11.55 7.87
C GLY A 73 -2.39 -10.18 7.35
N LEU A 74 -1.69 -9.09 7.68
CA LEU A 74 -2.07 -7.74 7.22
C LEU A 74 -2.08 -7.64 5.69
N ALA A 75 -1.09 -8.23 5.03
CA ALA A 75 -1.03 -8.22 3.56
C ALA A 75 -2.26 -8.90 2.94
N GLU A 76 -2.72 -10.01 3.52
CA GLU A 76 -3.93 -10.73 3.10
C GLU A 76 -5.19 -9.88 3.35
N GLN A 77 -5.31 -9.26 4.52
CA GLN A 77 -6.43 -8.38 4.85
C GLN A 77 -6.53 -7.19 3.89
N LEU A 78 -5.40 -6.56 3.57
CA LEU A 78 -5.34 -5.46 2.62
C LEU A 78 -5.81 -5.92 1.22
N ARG A 79 -5.40 -7.11 0.77
CA ARG A 79 -5.89 -7.68 -0.49
C ARG A 79 -7.40 -7.91 -0.47
N ASP A 80 -7.96 -8.38 0.64
CA ASP A 80 -9.41 -8.62 0.76
C ASP A 80 -10.22 -7.32 0.71
N THR A 81 -9.69 -6.20 1.25
CA THR A 81 -10.37 -4.89 1.13
C THR A 81 -10.48 -4.37 -0.30
N THR A 82 -9.59 -4.79 -1.18
CA THR A 82 -9.64 -4.41 -2.61
C THR A 82 -10.59 -5.26 -3.44
N ARG A 83 -11.12 -6.36 -2.89
CA ARG A 83 -12.14 -7.16 -3.57
C ARG A 83 -13.44 -6.34 -3.58
N PRO A 84 -14.09 -6.14 -4.74
CA PRO A 84 -15.40 -5.52 -4.77
C PRO A 84 -16.33 -6.37 -3.91
N ARG A 85 -16.93 -5.75 -2.89
CA ARG A 85 -17.94 -6.38 -2.04
C ARG A 85 -19.04 -6.87 -2.97
N GLN A 86 -19.15 -8.19 -3.16
CA GLN A 86 -20.24 -8.73 -3.97
C GLN A 86 -21.56 -8.30 -3.31
N PRO A 87 -22.47 -7.64 -4.03
CA PRO A 87 -23.79 -7.31 -3.49
C PRO A 87 -24.62 -8.58 -3.44
N ASN A 88 -24.36 -9.48 -2.49
CA ASN A 88 -25.29 -10.56 -2.20
C ASN A 88 -25.07 -11.20 -0.83
N GLU A 89 -25.65 -10.59 0.20
CA GLU A 89 -26.36 -11.34 1.23
C GLU A 89 -27.70 -10.64 1.46
N MET A 90 -28.76 -11.43 1.37
CA MET A 90 -30.15 -11.02 1.27
C MET A 90 -30.61 -10.21 2.48
N ASP A 91 -30.79 -8.90 2.30
CA ASP A 91 -31.64 -8.08 3.16
C ASP A 91 -33.11 -8.38 2.76
N THR A 92 -33.64 -9.53 3.19
CA THR A 92 -35.05 -9.95 2.99
C THR A 92 -36.06 -9.13 3.80
N ARG A 93 -35.63 -8.04 4.43
CA ARG A 93 -36.53 -7.13 5.13
C ARG A 93 -37.31 -6.36 4.08
N PRO A 94 -38.66 -6.34 4.12
CA PRO A 94 -39.42 -5.50 3.20
C PRO A 94 -39.05 -4.04 3.46
N ARG A 95 -38.21 -3.47 2.58
CA ARG A 95 -37.89 -2.05 2.61
C ARG A 95 -39.16 -1.29 2.27
N LYS A 96 -39.74 -0.61 3.25
CA LYS A 96 -40.75 0.42 3.00
C LYS A 96 -40.12 1.38 1.99
N PHE A 97 -40.76 1.49 0.83
CA PHE A 97 -40.30 2.30 -0.29
C PHE A 97 -40.35 3.77 0.12
N MET A 98 -39.24 4.30 0.61
CA MET A 98 -39.08 5.70 0.91
C MET A 98 -38.09 6.25 -0.10
N GLY A 99 -38.61 6.98 -1.09
CA GLY A 99 -37.90 7.82 -2.06
C GLY A 99 -36.60 7.24 -2.64
N SER A 100 -36.65 6.73 -3.87
CA SER A 100 -35.47 6.38 -4.66
C SER A 100 -34.42 7.50 -4.61
N ALA A 101 -33.27 7.25 -3.99
CA ALA A 101 -32.11 8.10 -4.15
C ALA A 101 -31.41 7.74 -5.46
N ASP A 102 -31.22 8.72 -6.34
CA ASP A 102 -30.41 8.53 -7.55
C ASP A 102 -28.93 8.42 -7.17
N VAL A 103 -28.38 7.23 -7.39
CA VAL A 103 -26.94 6.98 -7.26
C VAL A 103 -26.28 7.43 -8.56
N ILE A 104 -25.53 8.54 -8.53
CA ILE A 104 -24.74 8.99 -9.67
C ILE A 104 -23.46 8.15 -9.75
N PRO A 105 -23.22 7.36 -10.80
CA PRO A 105 -22.00 6.61 -10.94
C PRO A 105 -20.82 7.54 -11.24
N PHE A 106 -19.71 7.38 -10.52
CA PHE A 106 -18.45 8.04 -10.89
C PHE A 106 -17.86 7.32 -12.10
N CYS A 107 -18.07 7.87 -13.29
CA CYS A 107 -17.35 7.41 -14.48
C CYS A 107 -15.86 7.71 -14.28
N ARG A 108 -15.02 6.68 -14.41
CA ARG A 108 -13.56 6.82 -14.45
C ARG A 108 -13.24 7.61 -15.71
N GLY A 109 -13.08 8.93 -15.58
CA GLY A 109 -12.70 9.78 -16.69
C GLY A 109 -11.33 9.35 -17.19
N THR A 110 -11.28 8.79 -18.39
CA THR A 110 -10.04 8.73 -19.15
C THR A 110 -9.63 10.17 -19.42
N ILE A 111 -8.62 10.67 -18.71
CA ILE A 111 -8.00 11.95 -19.07
C ILE A 111 -7.30 11.70 -20.40
N GLU A 112 -7.95 12.02 -21.51
CA GLU A 112 -7.24 12.25 -22.76
C GLU A 112 -6.36 13.48 -22.56
N ARG A 113 -5.04 13.26 -22.53
CA ARG A 113 -4.06 14.34 -22.67
C ARG A 113 -4.28 14.97 -24.03
N ALA A 114 -4.93 16.13 -24.06
CA ALA A 114 -4.91 16.99 -25.25
C ALA A 114 -3.46 17.37 -25.55
N ASP A 115 -2.98 16.91 -26.69
CA ASP A 115 -1.71 17.29 -27.28
C ASP A 115 -1.74 18.81 -27.51
N ARG A 116 -0.90 19.55 -26.79
CA ARG A 116 -0.74 20.99 -26.96
C ARG A 116 0.38 21.20 -27.96
N GLU A 117 -0.02 21.38 -29.22
CA GLU A 117 0.86 21.79 -30.30
C GLU A 117 1.52 23.15 -29.95
N LEU A 118 2.85 23.15 -29.82
CA LEU A 118 3.67 24.33 -29.61
C LEU A 118 3.92 24.99 -30.97
N VAL A 119 3.16 26.04 -31.28
CA VAL A 119 3.49 26.94 -32.39
C VAL A 119 4.63 27.86 -31.94
N ALA A 120 5.83 27.61 -32.46
CA ALA A 120 6.94 28.56 -32.36
C ALA A 120 6.72 29.69 -33.38
N VAL A 121 6.77 30.93 -32.89
CA VAL A 121 6.89 32.16 -33.69
C VAL A 121 8.32 32.67 -33.52
#